data_AF-A0A838RWE5-F1
#
_entry.id   AF-A0A838RWE5-F1
#
_cell.length_a   1.000
_cell.length_b   1.000
_cell.length_c   1.000
_cell.angle_alpha   90.00
_cell.angle_beta   90.00
_cell.angle_gamma   90.00
#
_symmetry.space_group_name_H-M   'P 1'
#
loop_
_entity.id
_entity.type
_entity.pdbx_description
1 polymer ?
#
loop_
_entity_poly.entity_id
_entity_poly.type
_entity_poly.pdbx_seq_one_letter_code
_entity_poly.pdbx_strand_id
1 'polypeptide(L)'
;LDHVTNDKCPFCSQSLAGIDSLIESYRTYFSEGYNRLRREIVAMRDRVASDLGDRQIATVERTLDQNAAGAEFWTRYCDIAPPALPDTSQPGEALRALREAAVALLDRKVAAPLELVVTDEAFATAHAGLTELKQEIAAHNRAVTAANTLIATKKAATAATDLRAVDAALVRLRATKKRHEPQVRTACQEYETALAEKRAIEDEKNAVRTELDEYTARVIGRYEQTINQLLDDFNPGFRITRTSHGYPGGVASSSYQILINNTPVDLGDAETPLSQPSFKNTLSAGDRSTLALAFFLAHLEHDPDRAAKIVVFDDPFNSQDSFRKDCTVQKIRRCGETCSQVIVLSHDQSFLKRIWDRLDTRSGDRKCLEMARIGQRDTTICAWDIEAATQAAYKADHKALKDFYLTGNGNARDVVQKIRPVLETLCKNLGGGLLLDGDALGTIIRKIRDAGPSHQLYPVLDDLDDLNEYTRRYHHGDNRHAATEPISDNELQGYVKRTLDITGGC
;
A
#
# COMPACT_ATOMS: atom_id res chain seq x y z
N LEU A 1 -8.85 -24.93 -117.12
CA LEU A 1 -8.77 -25.60 -118.43
C LEU A 1 -9.72 -26.82 -118.43
N ASP A 2 -10.72 -26.80 -117.56
CA ASP A 2 -11.51 -27.98 -117.18
C ASP A 2 -12.49 -28.40 -118.29
N HIS A 3 -12.52 -27.66 -119.39
CA HIS A 3 -13.36 -27.89 -120.57
C HIS A 3 -12.54 -28.01 -121.87
N VAL A 4 -11.21 -28.07 -121.81
CA VAL A 4 -10.37 -28.28 -123.01
C VAL A 4 -10.08 -29.76 -123.16
N THR A 5 -10.55 -30.34 -124.26
CA THR A 5 -10.24 -31.72 -124.68
C THR A 5 -9.48 -31.71 -126.00
N ASN A 6 -8.37 -32.45 -126.07
CA ASN A 6 -7.51 -32.61 -127.26
C ASN A 6 -6.93 -31.31 -127.86
N ASP A 7 -6.38 -30.40 -127.04
CA ASP A 7 -5.67 -29.17 -127.49
C ASP A 7 -6.45 -28.30 -128.50
N LYS A 8 -7.78 -28.31 -128.40
CA LYS A 8 -8.65 -27.50 -129.24
C LYS A 8 -9.46 -26.53 -128.38
N CYS A 9 -9.60 -25.30 -128.89
CA CYS A 9 -10.41 -24.28 -128.25
C CYS A 9 -11.87 -24.77 -128.15
N PRO A 10 -12.48 -24.81 -126.95
CA PRO A 10 -13.81 -25.38 -126.75
C PRO A 10 -14.95 -24.55 -127.37
N PHE A 11 -14.67 -23.35 -127.88
CA PHE A 11 -15.67 -22.47 -128.49
C PHE A 11 -15.59 -22.42 -130.03
N CYS A 12 -14.40 -22.49 -130.60
CA CYS A 12 -14.21 -22.39 -132.06
C CYS A 12 -13.50 -23.61 -132.68
N SER A 13 -13.16 -24.63 -131.87
CA SER A 13 -12.52 -25.89 -132.28
C SER A 13 -11.16 -25.76 -132.97
N GLN A 14 -10.56 -24.56 -132.97
CA GLN A 14 -9.21 -24.32 -133.51
C GLN A 14 -8.12 -24.89 -132.59
N SER A 15 -7.04 -25.38 -133.19
CA SER A 15 -5.88 -25.94 -132.47
C SER A 15 -5.19 -24.87 -131.63
N LEU A 16 -4.87 -25.20 -130.39
CA LEU A 16 -4.16 -24.32 -129.44
C LEU A 16 -2.63 -24.49 -129.51
N ALA A 17 -2.12 -25.44 -130.29
CA ALA A 17 -0.69 -25.72 -130.42
C ALA A 17 0.09 -24.47 -130.91
N GLY A 18 0.97 -23.94 -130.05
CA GLY A 18 1.87 -22.82 -130.35
C GLY A 18 1.40 -21.44 -129.86
N ILE A 19 0.22 -21.34 -129.23
CA ILE A 19 -0.35 -20.07 -128.72
C ILE A 19 -0.24 -19.98 -127.18
N ASP A 20 0.43 -20.94 -126.56
CA ASP A 20 0.52 -21.09 -125.09
C ASP A 20 1.08 -19.85 -124.39
N SER A 21 2.11 -19.20 -124.95
CA SER A 21 2.71 -18.01 -124.34
C SER A 21 1.79 -16.78 -124.37
N LEU A 22 0.93 -16.65 -125.40
CA LEU A 22 -0.05 -15.57 -125.51
C LEU A 22 -1.20 -15.81 -124.53
N ILE A 23 -1.67 -17.06 -124.43
CA ILE A 23 -2.70 -17.46 -123.46
C ILE A 23 -2.19 -17.24 -122.04
N GLU A 24 -0.94 -17.59 -121.74
CA GLU A 24 -0.31 -17.41 -120.43
C GLU A 24 -0.05 -15.94 -120.10
N SER A 25 0.35 -15.12 -121.07
CA SER A 25 0.50 -13.66 -120.89
C SER A 25 -0.85 -12.97 -120.66
N TYR A 26 -1.88 -13.36 -121.41
CA TYR A 26 -3.25 -12.87 -121.22
C TYR A 26 -3.81 -13.30 -119.86
N ARG A 27 -3.53 -14.54 -119.43
CA ARG A 27 -3.87 -15.03 -118.09
C ARG A 27 -3.17 -14.21 -117.02
N THR A 28 -1.86 -14.00 -117.12
CA THR A 28 -1.07 -13.32 -116.08
C THR A 28 -1.50 -11.85 -115.94
N TYR A 29 -1.59 -11.12 -117.06
CA TYR A 29 -1.84 -9.67 -117.02
C TYR A 29 -3.30 -9.31 -116.74
N PHE A 30 -4.28 -10.01 -117.33
CA PHE A 30 -5.70 -9.72 -117.11
C PHE A 30 -6.26 -10.38 -115.85
N SER A 31 -5.66 -11.47 -115.33
CA SER A 31 -6.12 -12.05 -114.06
C SER A 31 -5.56 -11.35 -112.83
N GLU A 32 -4.33 -10.82 -112.84
CA GLU A 32 -3.76 -10.18 -111.65
C GLU A 32 -4.42 -8.84 -111.34
N GLY A 33 -4.59 -7.97 -112.35
CA GLY A 33 -5.27 -6.68 -112.20
C GLY A 33 -6.75 -6.84 -111.81
N TYR A 34 -7.45 -7.80 -112.42
CA TYR A 34 -8.82 -8.14 -112.07
C TYR A 34 -8.94 -8.67 -110.62
N ASN A 35 -8.06 -9.60 -110.22
CA ASN A 35 -8.06 -10.15 -108.86
C ASN A 35 -7.66 -9.11 -107.80
N ARG A 36 -6.80 -8.15 -108.14
CA ARG A 36 -6.46 -7.02 -107.27
C ARG A 36 -7.65 -6.11 -107.06
N LEU A 37 -8.31 -5.66 -108.14
CA LEU A 37 -9.53 -4.86 -108.06
C LEU A 37 -10.62 -5.56 -107.25
N ARG A 38 -10.84 -6.86 -107.48
CA ARG A 38 -11.80 -7.66 -106.71
C ARG A 38 -11.46 -7.68 -105.21
N ARG A 39 -10.18 -7.84 -104.84
CA ARG A 39 -9.74 -7.79 -103.43
C ARG A 39 -9.93 -6.41 -102.82
N GLU A 40 -9.65 -5.34 -103.56
CA GLU A 40 -9.82 -3.96 -103.08
C GLU A 40 -11.29 -3.61 -102.83
N ILE A 41 -12.21 -4.02 -103.73
CA ILE A 41 -13.65 -3.80 -103.56
C ILE A 41 -14.16 -4.56 -102.33
N VAL A 42 -13.78 -5.85 -102.18
CA VAL A 42 -14.16 -6.65 -101.01
C VAL A 42 -13.57 -6.07 -99.72
N ALA A 43 -12.30 -5.67 -99.73
CA ALA A 43 -11.67 -5.03 -98.57
C ALA A 43 -12.35 -3.70 -98.20
N MET A 44 -12.79 -2.90 -99.17
CA MET A 44 -13.53 -1.67 -98.93
C MET A 44 -14.91 -1.96 -98.32
N ARG A 45 -15.62 -2.94 -98.86
CA ARG A 45 -16.91 -3.41 -98.33
C ARG A 45 -16.79 -3.87 -96.89
N ASP A 46 -15.83 -4.74 -96.60
CA ASP A 46 -15.62 -5.28 -95.27
C ASP A 46 -15.19 -4.19 -94.27
N ARG A 47 -14.41 -3.20 -94.73
CA ARG A 47 -14.03 -2.04 -93.92
C ARG A 47 -15.24 -1.16 -93.58
N VAL A 48 -16.10 -0.86 -94.55
CA VAL A 48 -17.36 -0.11 -94.30
C VAL A 48 -18.28 -0.87 -93.36
N ALA A 49 -18.43 -2.19 -93.56
CA ALA A 49 -19.24 -3.04 -92.68
C ALA A 49 -18.67 -3.12 -91.25
N SER A 50 -17.36 -3.05 -91.08
CA SER A 50 -16.69 -3.07 -89.78
C SER A 50 -16.71 -1.71 -89.08
N ASP A 51 -16.36 -0.63 -89.78
CA ASP A 51 -16.26 0.72 -89.22
C ASP A 51 -17.64 1.28 -88.82
N LEU A 52 -18.68 0.94 -89.59
CA LEU A 52 -20.08 1.26 -89.29
C LEU A 52 -20.83 0.03 -88.72
N GLY A 53 -20.10 -0.93 -88.14
CA GLY A 53 -20.70 -2.10 -87.49
C GLY A 53 -21.58 -1.71 -86.29
N ASP A 54 -22.54 -2.57 -85.94
CA ASP A 54 -23.50 -2.29 -84.85
C ASP A 54 -22.79 -2.06 -83.50
N ARG A 55 -21.62 -2.66 -83.29
CA ARG A 55 -20.80 -2.46 -82.09
C ARG A 55 -20.26 -1.03 -81.99
N GLN A 56 -19.78 -0.47 -83.09
CA GLN A 56 -19.24 0.88 -83.18
C GLN A 56 -20.36 1.90 -82.98
N ILE A 57 -21.50 1.66 -83.63
CA ILE A 57 -22.71 2.47 -83.48
C ILE A 57 -23.20 2.48 -82.02
N ALA A 58 -23.32 1.30 -81.39
CA ALA A 58 -23.70 1.19 -79.99
C ALA A 58 -22.70 1.86 -79.03
N THR A 59 -21.43 2.01 -79.43
CA THR A 59 -20.44 2.74 -78.62
C THR A 59 -20.66 4.25 -78.68
N VAL A 60 -21.07 4.78 -79.83
CA VAL A 60 -21.47 6.19 -79.97
C VAL A 60 -22.73 6.47 -79.16
N GLU A 61 -23.79 5.66 -79.30
CA GLU A 61 -25.04 5.78 -78.54
C GLU A 61 -24.78 5.74 -77.02
N ARG A 62 -24.01 4.74 -76.55
CA ARG A 62 -23.65 4.64 -75.12
C ARG A 62 -22.88 5.85 -74.60
N THR A 63 -22.02 6.45 -75.42
CA THR A 63 -21.26 7.65 -75.01
C THR A 63 -22.18 8.85 -74.82
N LEU A 64 -23.18 9.00 -75.70
CA LEU A 64 -24.20 10.05 -75.57
C LEU A 64 -25.05 9.84 -74.31
N ASP A 65 -25.46 8.60 -74.02
CA ASP A 65 -26.21 8.27 -72.79
C ASP A 65 -25.40 8.56 -71.51
N GLN A 66 -24.11 8.19 -71.51
CA GLN A 66 -23.20 8.47 -70.40
C GLN A 66 -23.01 9.97 -70.18
N ASN A 67 -22.89 10.74 -71.26
CA ASN A 67 -22.81 12.20 -71.18
C ASN A 67 -24.10 12.81 -70.63
N ALA A 68 -25.27 12.31 -71.04
CA ALA A 68 -26.56 12.77 -70.54
C ALA A 68 -26.73 12.48 -69.03
N ALA A 69 -26.42 11.27 -68.59
CA ALA A 69 -26.46 10.90 -67.17
C ALA A 69 -25.45 11.71 -66.33
N GLY A 70 -24.26 11.97 -66.89
CA GLY A 70 -23.26 12.83 -66.28
C GLY A 70 -23.75 14.28 -66.12
N ALA A 71 -24.42 14.82 -67.15
CA ALA A 71 -24.98 16.16 -67.12
C ALA A 71 -26.05 16.30 -66.02
N GLU A 72 -26.97 15.34 -65.88
CA GLU A 72 -28.00 15.33 -64.84
C GLU A 72 -27.42 15.32 -63.41
N PHE A 73 -26.32 14.61 -63.20
CA PHE A 73 -25.62 14.66 -61.93
C PHE A 73 -25.04 16.05 -61.64
N TRP A 74 -24.35 16.64 -62.61
CA TRP A 74 -23.58 17.87 -62.42
C TRP A 74 -24.43 19.15 -62.42
N THR A 75 -25.61 19.18 -63.04
CA THR A 75 -26.55 20.31 -62.95
C THR A 75 -27.00 20.62 -61.53
N ARG A 76 -26.93 19.65 -60.60
CA ARG A 76 -27.18 19.88 -59.17
C ARG A 76 -26.12 20.75 -58.49
N TYR A 77 -24.92 20.84 -59.07
CA TYR A 77 -23.75 21.46 -58.44
C TYR A 77 -23.14 22.60 -59.26
N CYS A 78 -23.40 22.65 -60.57
CA CYS A 78 -22.87 23.62 -61.52
C CYS A 78 -23.97 24.03 -62.50
N ASP A 79 -24.05 25.32 -62.85
CA ASP A 79 -24.91 25.82 -63.93
C ASP A 79 -24.30 25.46 -65.28
N ILE A 80 -24.47 24.20 -65.69
CA ILE A 80 -24.05 23.70 -67.01
C ILE A 80 -25.26 23.65 -67.95
N ALA A 81 -25.07 24.09 -69.19
CA ALA A 81 -26.06 23.83 -70.25
C ALA A 81 -25.95 22.35 -70.63
N PRO A 82 -27.03 21.55 -70.52
CA PRO A 82 -26.98 20.15 -70.91
C PRO A 82 -26.65 20.07 -72.41
N PRO A 83 -25.68 19.23 -72.81
CA PRO A 83 -25.33 19.11 -74.21
C PRO A 83 -26.55 18.53 -74.94
N ALA A 84 -27.10 19.30 -75.89
CA ALA A 84 -28.24 18.86 -76.68
C ALA A 84 -27.93 17.52 -77.34
N LEU A 85 -28.87 16.59 -77.27
CA LEU A 85 -28.79 15.37 -78.06
C LEU A 85 -29.06 15.74 -79.53
N PRO A 86 -28.37 15.10 -80.48
CA PRO A 86 -28.68 15.21 -81.91
C PRO A 86 -30.19 15.01 -82.14
N ASP A 87 -30.84 15.94 -82.86
CA ASP A 87 -32.30 15.94 -83.09
C ASP A 87 -32.66 15.04 -84.28
N THR A 88 -31.68 14.67 -85.11
CA THR A 88 -31.82 13.61 -86.10
C THR A 88 -32.08 12.29 -85.37
N SER A 89 -33.30 11.78 -85.49
CA SER A 89 -33.76 10.47 -85.04
C SER A 89 -32.64 9.43 -85.01
N GLN A 90 -32.17 9.12 -83.79
CA GLN A 90 -31.14 8.15 -83.45
C GLN A 90 -29.86 8.23 -84.32
N PRO A 91 -28.74 8.76 -83.80
CA PRO A 91 -27.43 8.72 -84.48
C PRO A 91 -27.07 7.36 -85.07
N GLY A 92 -27.53 6.26 -84.44
CA GLY A 92 -27.36 4.93 -84.98
C GLY A 92 -28.18 4.61 -86.22
N GLU A 93 -29.38 5.15 -86.40
CA GLU A 93 -30.17 4.98 -87.63
C GLU A 93 -29.49 5.63 -88.83
N ALA A 94 -28.97 6.86 -88.68
CA ALA A 94 -28.22 7.53 -89.74
C ALA A 94 -26.94 6.76 -90.14
N LEU A 95 -26.21 6.21 -89.17
CA LEU A 95 -25.02 5.40 -89.41
C LEU A 95 -25.36 4.03 -90.04
N ARG A 96 -26.46 3.39 -89.62
CA ARG A 96 -26.96 2.12 -90.22
C ARG A 96 -27.43 2.34 -91.65
N ALA A 97 -28.18 3.41 -91.92
CA ALA A 97 -28.64 3.78 -93.27
C ALA A 97 -27.46 4.01 -94.22
N LEU A 98 -26.40 4.70 -93.76
CA LEU A 98 -25.19 4.87 -94.55
C LEU A 98 -24.47 3.55 -94.80
N ARG A 99 -24.34 2.68 -93.78
CA ARG A 99 -23.76 1.35 -93.95
C ARG A 99 -24.51 0.56 -95.01
N GLU A 100 -25.83 0.49 -94.91
CA GLU A 100 -26.68 -0.29 -95.81
C GLU A 100 -26.58 0.22 -97.25
N ALA A 101 -26.69 1.53 -97.47
CA ALA A 101 -26.53 2.12 -98.80
C ALA A 101 -25.13 1.91 -99.38
N ALA A 102 -24.08 2.09 -98.58
CA ALA A 102 -22.70 1.89 -99.01
C ALA A 102 -22.38 0.42 -99.31
N VAL A 103 -22.84 -0.52 -98.47
CA VAL A 103 -22.64 -1.96 -98.68
C VAL A 103 -23.43 -2.43 -99.89
N ALA A 104 -24.67 -1.95 -100.12
CA ALA A 104 -25.45 -2.30 -101.31
C ALA A 104 -24.76 -1.86 -102.62
N LEU A 105 -24.18 -0.65 -102.66
CA LEU A 105 -23.39 -0.19 -103.81
C LEU A 105 -22.12 -1.02 -103.99
N LEU A 106 -21.44 -1.39 -102.90
CA LEU A 106 -20.24 -2.21 -102.94
C LEU A 106 -20.57 -3.66 -103.34
N ASP A 107 -21.69 -4.24 -102.91
CA ASP A 107 -22.16 -5.57 -103.32
C ASP A 107 -22.46 -5.62 -104.82
N ARG A 108 -23.09 -4.58 -105.38
CA ARG A 108 -23.25 -4.42 -106.84
C ARG A 108 -21.90 -4.35 -107.54
N LYS A 109 -20.94 -3.62 -106.97
CA LYS A 109 -19.57 -3.51 -107.50
C LYS A 109 -18.79 -4.83 -107.40
N VAL A 110 -19.05 -5.65 -106.37
CA VAL A 110 -18.48 -7.02 -106.24
C VAL A 110 -19.06 -7.95 -107.30
N ALA A 111 -20.37 -7.86 -107.59
CA ALA A 111 -21.04 -8.68 -108.59
C ALA A 111 -20.59 -8.36 -110.03
N ALA A 112 -20.29 -7.09 -110.32
CA ALA A 112 -19.80 -6.64 -111.63
C ALA A 112 -18.58 -5.69 -111.49
N PRO A 113 -17.35 -6.22 -111.23
CA PRO A 113 -16.18 -5.39 -110.90
C PRO A 113 -15.76 -4.37 -111.98
N LEU A 114 -16.01 -4.70 -113.25
CA LEU A 114 -15.62 -3.87 -114.39
C LEU A 114 -16.71 -2.87 -114.81
N GLU A 115 -17.94 -2.99 -114.29
CA GLU A 115 -19.02 -2.05 -114.58
C GLU A 115 -18.94 -0.81 -113.71
N LEU A 116 -19.30 0.35 -114.28
CA LEU A 116 -19.39 1.60 -113.54
C LEU A 116 -20.61 1.55 -112.61
N VAL A 117 -20.38 1.64 -111.30
CA VAL A 117 -21.43 1.82 -110.31
C VAL A 117 -21.51 3.30 -109.97
N VAL A 118 -22.63 3.93 -110.29
CA VAL A 118 -22.93 5.32 -109.92
C VAL A 118 -23.64 5.31 -108.56
N THR A 119 -23.34 6.30 -107.72
CA THR A 119 -24.04 6.50 -106.45
C THR A 119 -25.53 6.75 -106.70
N ASP A 120 -26.38 6.07 -105.93
CA ASP A 120 -27.83 6.25 -105.98
C ASP A 120 -28.32 7.34 -105.02
N GLU A 121 -29.59 7.70 -105.16
CA GLU A 121 -30.26 8.67 -104.30
C GLU A 121 -30.27 8.23 -102.82
N ALA A 122 -30.29 6.91 -102.56
CA ALA A 122 -30.22 6.34 -101.23
C ALA A 122 -28.87 6.64 -100.54
N PHE A 123 -27.74 6.45 -101.23
CA PHE A 123 -26.43 6.81 -100.72
C PHE A 123 -26.24 8.32 -100.57
N ALA A 124 -26.73 9.11 -101.52
CA ALA A 124 -26.66 10.57 -101.44
C ALA A 124 -27.42 11.10 -100.20
N THR A 125 -28.61 10.56 -99.94
CA THR A 125 -29.43 10.90 -98.76
C THR A 125 -28.74 10.47 -97.46
N ALA A 126 -28.24 9.24 -97.38
CA ALA A 126 -27.54 8.76 -96.18
C ALA A 126 -26.22 9.52 -95.90
N HIS A 127 -25.50 9.93 -96.95
CA HIS A 127 -24.30 10.76 -96.83
C HIS A 127 -24.62 12.19 -96.37
N ALA A 128 -25.73 12.77 -96.84
CA ALA A 128 -26.23 14.05 -96.34
C ALA A 128 -26.57 13.96 -94.84
N GLY A 129 -27.29 12.91 -94.42
CA GLY A 129 -27.60 12.65 -93.01
C GLY A 129 -26.35 12.46 -92.14
N LEU A 130 -25.30 11.79 -92.62
CA LEU A 130 -24.02 11.72 -91.89
C LEU A 130 -23.37 13.11 -91.75
N THR A 131 -23.49 13.94 -92.77
CA THR A 131 -22.88 15.28 -92.76
C THR A 131 -23.56 16.17 -91.72
N GLU A 132 -24.89 16.10 -91.62
CA GLU A 132 -25.67 16.76 -90.56
C GLU A 132 -25.31 16.21 -89.18
N LEU A 133 -25.31 14.88 -89.01
CA LEU A 133 -24.93 14.23 -87.75
C LEU A 133 -23.52 14.64 -87.27
N LYS A 134 -22.56 14.78 -88.19
CA LYS A 134 -21.21 15.27 -87.85
C LYS A 134 -21.24 16.69 -87.27
N GLN A 135 -22.09 17.57 -87.79
CA GLN A 135 -22.24 18.94 -87.28
C GLN A 135 -22.88 18.94 -85.89
N GLU A 136 -23.90 18.11 -85.68
CA GLU A 136 -24.59 17.96 -84.39
C GLU A 136 -23.66 17.36 -83.32
N ILE A 137 -22.91 16.30 -83.64
CA ILE A 137 -21.91 15.71 -82.73
C ILE A 137 -20.79 16.72 -82.42
N ALA A 138 -20.36 17.52 -83.39
CA ALA A 138 -19.37 18.57 -83.13
C ALA A 138 -19.91 19.65 -82.17
N ALA A 139 -21.18 20.03 -82.30
CA ALA A 139 -21.84 20.93 -81.36
C ALA A 139 -21.98 20.32 -79.96
N HIS A 140 -22.39 19.05 -79.88
CA HIS A 140 -22.47 18.29 -78.62
C HIS A 140 -21.12 18.24 -77.91
N ASN A 141 -20.03 17.88 -78.62
CA ASN A 141 -18.69 17.80 -78.05
C ASN A 141 -18.16 19.16 -77.54
N ARG A 142 -18.52 20.27 -78.20
CA ARG A 142 -18.22 21.63 -77.69
C ARG A 142 -18.93 21.90 -76.36
N ALA A 143 -20.21 21.55 -76.26
CA ALA A 143 -20.98 21.71 -75.02
C ALA A 143 -20.42 20.85 -73.88
N VAL A 144 -20.06 19.58 -74.15
CA VAL A 144 -19.40 18.69 -73.18
C VAL A 144 -18.07 19.28 -72.69
N THR A 145 -17.25 19.84 -73.59
CA THR A 145 -15.97 20.47 -73.24
C THR A 145 -16.16 21.69 -72.34
N ALA A 146 -17.16 22.53 -72.64
CA ALA A 146 -17.50 23.69 -71.81
C ALA A 146 -17.97 23.27 -70.41
N ALA A 147 -18.86 22.28 -70.33
CA ALA A 147 -19.33 21.73 -69.05
C ALA A 147 -18.18 21.15 -68.21
N ASN A 148 -17.26 20.39 -68.82
CA ASN A 148 -16.10 19.84 -68.12
C ASN A 148 -15.18 20.93 -67.55
N THR A 149 -15.06 22.07 -68.23
CA THR A 149 -14.28 23.22 -67.73
C THR A 149 -14.91 23.83 -66.48
N LEU A 150 -16.24 23.99 -66.46
CA LEU A 150 -16.98 24.47 -65.28
C LEU A 150 -16.88 23.50 -64.12
N ILE A 151 -17.02 22.19 -64.38
CA ILE A 151 -16.88 21.13 -63.37
C ILE A 151 -15.46 21.15 -62.77
N ALA A 152 -14.42 21.27 -63.61
CA ALA A 152 -13.03 21.35 -63.15
C ALA A 152 -12.81 22.59 -62.26
N THR A 153 -13.37 23.74 -62.65
CA THR A 153 -13.30 24.98 -61.86
C THR A 153 -13.99 24.81 -60.51
N LYS A 154 -15.17 24.20 -60.47
CA LYS A 154 -15.91 23.93 -59.22
C LYS A 154 -15.15 22.98 -58.30
N LYS A 155 -14.55 21.92 -58.85
CA LYS A 155 -13.71 20.97 -58.11
C LYS A 155 -12.46 21.66 -57.54
N ALA A 156 -11.82 22.55 -58.29
CA ALA A 156 -10.67 23.30 -57.81
C ALA A 156 -11.04 24.28 -56.69
N ALA A 157 -12.18 24.97 -56.80
CA ALA A 157 -12.68 25.88 -55.77
C ALA A 157 -12.97 25.17 -54.43
N THR A 158 -13.43 23.92 -54.46
CA THR A 158 -13.70 23.14 -53.25
C THR A 158 -12.48 22.38 -52.70
N ALA A 159 -11.47 22.11 -53.53
CA ALA A 159 -10.24 21.41 -53.13
C ALA A 159 -9.40 22.19 -52.09
N ALA A 160 -9.53 23.52 -52.03
CA ALA A 160 -8.82 24.36 -51.07
C ALA A 160 -9.43 24.38 -49.66
N THR A 161 -10.61 23.77 -49.46
CA THR A 161 -11.26 23.76 -48.13
C THR A 161 -10.83 22.51 -47.37
N ASP A 162 -9.93 22.68 -46.38
CA ASP A 162 -9.54 21.60 -45.47
C ASP A 162 -10.70 21.27 -44.54
N LEU A 163 -11.52 20.29 -44.94
CA LEU A 163 -12.62 19.73 -44.17
C LEU A 163 -12.20 19.33 -42.75
N ARG A 164 -10.95 18.85 -42.56
CA ARG A 164 -10.46 18.48 -41.23
C ARG A 164 -10.24 19.71 -40.36
N ALA A 165 -9.73 20.82 -40.92
CA ALA A 165 -9.57 22.07 -40.19
C ALA A 165 -10.92 22.65 -39.76
N VAL A 166 -11.94 22.55 -40.62
CA VAL A 166 -13.31 23.01 -40.32
C VAL A 166 -13.95 22.14 -39.23
N ASP A 167 -13.83 20.81 -39.32
CA ASP A 167 -14.34 19.90 -38.28
C ASP A 167 -13.64 20.11 -36.93
N ALA A 168 -12.32 20.29 -36.93
CA ALA A 168 -11.57 20.61 -35.71
C ALA A 168 -12.01 21.94 -35.10
N ALA A 169 -12.24 22.97 -35.93
CA ALA A 169 -12.79 24.25 -35.48
C ALA A 169 -14.20 24.09 -34.90
N LEU A 170 -15.06 23.28 -35.52
CA LEU A 170 -16.41 23.01 -35.03
C LEU A 170 -16.40 22.28 -33.68
N VAL A 171 -15.55 21.27 -33.51
CA VAL A 171 -15.38 20.56 -32.23
C VAL A 171 -14.93 21.53 -31.15
N ARG A 172 -13.94 22.39 -31.43
CA ARG A 172 -13.44 23.40 -30.48
C ARG A 172 -14.54 24.41 -30.11
N LEU A 173 -15.31 24.90 -31.08
CA LEU A 173 -16.39 25.85 -30.82
C LEU A 173 -17.53 25.21 -30.01
N ARG A 174 -17.89 23.95 -30.30
CA ARG A 174 -18.86 23.19 -29.49
C ARG A 174 -18.38 23.01 -28.05
N ALA A 175 -17.11 22.65 -27.86
CA ALA A 175 -16.53 22.53 -26.51
C ALA A 175 -16.51 23.88 -25.77
N THR A 176 -16.19 24.97 -26.47
CA THR A 176 -16.21 26.34 -25.92
C THR A 176 -17.63 26.72 -25.49
N LYS A 177 -18.63 26.48 -26.34
CA LYS A 177 -20.04 26.69 -25.99
C LYS A 177 -20.43 25.88 -24.75
N LYS A 178 -20.10 24.59 -24.73
CA LYS A 178 -20.41 23.67 -23.63
C LYS A 178 -19.78 24.13 -22.30
N ARG A 179 -18.55 24.68 -22.32
CA ARG A 179 -17.90 25.25 -21.13
C ARG A 179 -18.69 26.41 -20.52
N HIS A 180 -19.40 27.19 -21.34
CA HIS A 180 -20.20 28.32 -20.89
C HIS A 180 -21.65 27.93 -20.56
N GLU A 181 -22.05 26.66 -20.73
CA GLU A 181 -23.35 26.19 -20.28
C GLU A 181 -23.43 26.25 -18.74
N PRO A 182 -24.58 26.66 -18.16
CA PRO A 182 -24.70 26.86 -16.72
C PRO A 182 -24.29 25.64 -15.90
N GLN A 183 -24.71 24.44 -16.31
CA GLN A 183 -24.41 23.19 -15.60
C GLN A 183 -22.91 22.89 -15.55
N VAL A 184 -22.20 23.10 -16.66
CA VAL A 184 -20.74 22.85 -16.74
C VAL A 184 -19.99 23.90 -15.94
N ARG A 185 -20.43 25.16 -15.99
CA ARG A 185 -19.83 26.23 -15.18
C ARG A 185 -19.96 25.95 -13.69
N THR A 186 -21.14 25.52 -13.24
CA THR A 186 -21.35 25.09 -11.85
C THR A 186 -20.45 23.93 -11.47
N ALA A 187 -20.39 22.87 -12.28
CA ALA A 187 -19.52 21.71 -12.02
C ALA A 187 -18.02 22.09 -11.96
N CYS A 188 -17.55 23.00 -12.82
CA CYS A 188 -16.19 23.52 -12.76
C CYS A 188 -15.93 24.32 -11.47
N GLN A 189 -16.87 25.16 -11.05
CA GLN A 189 -16.76 25.93 -9.81
C GLN A 189 -16.76 25.03 -8.57
N GLU A 190 -17.63 24.02 -8.54
CA GLU A 190 -17.66 23.00 -7.48
C GLU A 190 -16.33 22.24 -7.41
N TYR A 191 -15.78 21.85 -8.56
CA TYR A 191 -14.48 21.19 -8.64
C TYR A 191 -13.33 22.10 -8.15
N GLU A 192 -13.28 23.36 -8.58
CA GLU A 192 -12.28 24.32 -8.12
C GLU A 192 -12.39 24.58 -6.61
N THR A 193 -13.61 24.67 -6.08
CA THR A 193 -13.88 24.84 -4.65
C THR A 193 -13.41 23.61 -3.86
N ALA A 194 -13.79 22.41 -4.28
CA ALA A 194 -13.35 21.16 -3.64
C ALA A 194 -11.83 20.97 -3.70
N LEU A 195 -11.18 21.42 -4.78
CA LEU A 195 -9.72 21.38 -4.90
C LEU A 195 -9.04 22.36 -3.94
N ALA A 196 -9.62 23.54 -3.74
CA ALA A 196 -9.15 24.53 -2.77
C ALA A 196 -9.35 24.05 -1.33
N GLU A 197 -10.52 23.49 -1.01
CA GLU A 197 -10.81 22.88 0.30
C GLU A 197 -9.85 21.73 0.61
N LYS A 198 -9.63 20.83 -0.36
CA LYS A 198 -8.66 19.74 -0.23
C LYS A 198 -7.26 20.28 0.10
N ARG A 199 -6.79 21.30 -0.63
CA ARG A 199 -5.47 21.91 -0.38
C ARG A 199 -5.40 22.53 1.02
N ALA A 200 -6.42 23.26 1.44
CA ALA A 200 -6.47 23.86 2.77
C ALA A 200 -6.38 22.79 3.87
N ILE A 201 -7.12 21.68 3.74
CA ILE A 201 -7.07 20.56 4.68
C ILE A 201 -5.70 19.86 4.67
N GLU A 202 -5.09 19.69 3.49
CA GLU A 202 -3.75 19.11 3.37
C GLU A 202 -2.69 19.99 4.04
N ASP A 203 -2.80 21.31 3.88
CA ASP A 203 -1.91 22.30 4.51
C ASP A 203 -2.10 22.31 6.04
N GLU A 204 -3.34 22.31 6.53
CA GLU A 204 -3.65 22.22 7.97
C GLU A 204 -3.13 20.91 8.57
N LYS A 205 -3.36 19.78 7.90
CA LYS A 205 -2.83 18.47 8.33
C LYS A 205 -1.31 18.49 8.44
N ASN A 206 -0.62 19.10 7.47
CA ASN A 206 0.84 19.20 7.50
C ASN A 206 1.34 20.14 8.62
N ALA A 207 0.62 21.24 8.88
CA ALA A 207 0.92 22.13 10.00
C ALA A 207 0.77 21.42 11.35
N VAL A 208 -0.38 20.78 11.59
CA VAL A 208 -0.64 20.01 12.83
C VAL A 208 0.35 18.86 13.00
N ARG A 209 0.71 18.18 11.91
CA ARG A 209 1.75 17.14 11.94
C ARG A 209 3.10 17.71 12.37
N THR A 210 3.49 18.87 11.85
CA THR A 210 4.74 19.53 12.22
C THR A 210 4.75 19.90 13.70
N GLU A 211 3.66 20.48 14.21
CA GLU A 211 3.50 20.80 15.63
C GLU A 211 3.59 19.54 16.52
N LEU A 212 2.98 18.43 16.09
CA LEU A 212 3.03 17.16 16.79
C LEU A 212 4.44 16.55 16.79
N ASP A 213 5.15 16.60 15.66
CA ASP A 213 6.52 16.11 15.53
C ASP A 213 7.47 16.94 16.43
N GLU A 214 7.32 18.27 16.47
CA GLU A 214 8.07 19.17 17.35
C GLU A 214 7.77 18.94 18.83
N TYR A 215 6.50 18.77 19.19
CA TYR A 215 6.11 18.42 20.56
C TYR A 215 6.70 17.08 20.98
N THR A 216 6.59 16.06 20.12
CA THR A 216 7.10 14.71 20.38
C THR A 216 8.62 14.73 20.54
N ALA A 217 9.35 15.43 19.67
CA ALA A 217 10.80 15.58 19.78
C ALA A 217 11.22 16.26 21.09
N ARG A 218 10.51 17.31 21.52
CA ARG A 218 10.78 17.98 22.81
C ARG A 218 10.52 17.07 24.01
N VAL A 219 9.39 16.35 24.00
CA VAL A 219 9.04 15.44 25.10
C VAL A 219 10.04 14.29 25.18
N ILE A 220 10.30 13.60 24.08
CA ILE A 220 11.24 12.47 24.04
C ILE A 220 12.65 12.92 24.47
N GLY A 221 13.16 14.03 23.93
CA GLY A 221 14.47 14.54 24.30
C GLY A 221 14.58 14.90 25.78
N ARG A 222 13.52 15.48 26.36
CA ARG A 222 13.46 15.77 27.81
C ARG A 222 13.49 14.48 28.64
N TYR A 223 12.69 13.48 28.27
CA TYR A 223 12.67 12.19 28.97
C TYR A 223 14.00 11.43 28.83
N GLU A 224 14.61 11.40 27.64
CA GLU A 224 15.92 10.78 27.41
C GLU A 224 17.00 11.40 28.32
N GLN A 225 17.02 12.73 28.43
CA GLN A 225 17.97 13.44 29.31
C GLN A 225 17.76 13.06 30.77
N THR A 226 16.52 13.11 31.28
CA THR A 226 16.21 12.78 32.68
C THR A 226 16.52 11.33 32.99
N ILE A 227 16.14 10.40 32.10
CA ILE A 227 16.41 8.96 32.30
C ILE A 227 17.92 8.72 32.30
N ASN A 228 18.67 9.31 31.38
CA ASN A 228 20.13 9.15 31.34
C ASN A 228 20.80 9.76 32.57
N GLN A 229 20.32 10.89 33.08
CA GLN A 229 20.82 11.46 34.32
C GLN A 229 20.54 10.56 35.54
N LEU A 230 19.35 9.93 35.60
CA LEU A 230 19.04 8.94 36.62
C LEU A 230 19.91 7.69 36.48
N LEU A 231 20.13 7.19 35.26
CA LEU A 231 21.01 6.05 35.02
C LEU A 231 22.46 6.39 35.41
N ASP A 232 22.97 7.58 35.10
CA ASP A 232 24.31 8.01 35.53
C ASP A 232 24.43 8.03 37.06
N ASP A 233 23.38 8.48 37.77
CA ASP A 233 23.33 8.44 39.24
C ASP A 233 23.31 7.01 39.81
N PHE A 234 22.66 6.06 39.14
CA PHE A 234 22.64 4.64 39.51
C PHE A 234 23.92 3.90 39.09
N ASN A 235 24.67 4.46 38.14
CA ASN A 235 25.90 3.92 37.56
C ASN A 235 25.81 2.44 37.12
N PRO A 236 24.84 2.04 36.27
CA PRO A 236 24.72 0.65 35.84
C PRO A 236 25.65 0.32 34.65
N GLY A 237 26.37 1.31 34.11
CA GLY A 237 27.29 1.13 32.98
C GLY A 237 26.64 1.20 31.60
N PHE A 238 25.41 1.71 31.50
CA PHE A 238 24.70 1.89 30.23
C PHE A 238 23.80 3.13 30.25
N ARG A 239 23.43 3.60 29.05
CA ARG A 239 22.53 4.75 28.84
C ARG A 239 21.57 4.50 27.68
N ILE A 240 20.45 5.21 27.65
CA ILE A 240 19.52 5.21 26.52
C ILE A 240 20.08 6.09 25.40
N THR A 241 19.88 5.67 24.16
CA THR A 241 20.24 6.43 22.96
C THR A 241 19.29 6.13 21.81
N ARG A 242 19.43 6.90 20.72
CA ARG A 242 18.67 6.75 19.48
C ARG A 242 17.17 6.61 19.72
N THR A 243 16.62 7.45 20.58
CA THR A 243 15.17 7.52 20.76
C THR A 243 14.54 8.08 19.49
N SER A 244 13.67 7.32 18.85
CA SER A 244 12.92 7.77 17.67
C SER A 244 11.43 7.65 17.93
N HIS A 245 10.64 8.49 17.25
CA HIS A 245 9.19 8.36 17.20
C HIS A 245 8.77 7.97 15.79
N GLY A 246 7.69 7.21 15.70
CA GLY A 246 7.08 6.85 14.44
C GLY A 246 5.59 6.62 14.61
N TYR A 247 4.86 6.64 13.49
CA TYR A 247 3.41 6.44 13.45
C TYR A 247 3.02 5.16 12.69
N PRO A 248 3.48 3.96 13.08
CA PRO A 248 3.06 2.72 12.45
C PRO A 248 1.56 2.54 12.64
N GLY A 249 0.82 2.50 11.53
CA GLY A 249 -0.65 2.40 11.57
C GLY A 249 -1.37 3.63 12.12
N GLY A 250 -0.71 4.80 12.18
CA GLY A 250 -1.31 6.05 12.70
C GLY A 250 -1.27 6.19 14.22
N VAL A 251 -0.66 5.26 14.95
CA VAL A 251 -0.49 5.35 16.40
C VAL A 251 0.92 5.84 16.72
N ALA A 252 1.03 6.88 17.55
CA ALA A 252 2.32 7.36 18.02
C ALA A 252 3.05 6.25 18.80
N SER A 253 4.21 5.83 18.30
CA SER A 253 5.09 4.83 18.89
C SER A 253 6.47 5.43 19.10
N SER A 254 7.14 5.00 20.16
CA SER A 254 8.52 5.39 20.44
C SER A 254 9.40 4.15 20.47
N SER A 255 10.59 4.24 19.86
CA SER A 255 11.61 3.20 19.91
C SER A 255 12.90 3.79 20.51
N TYR A 256 13.68 2.96 21.20
CA TYR A 256 14.93 3.39 21.82
C TYR A 256 15.93 2.23 21.86
N GLN A 257 17.20 2.57 21.96
CA GLN A 257 18.30 1.61 22.12
C GLN A 257 19.00 1.86 23.45
N ILE A 258 19.68 0.83 23.96
CA ILE A 258 20.62 1.01 25.08
C ILE A 258 22.04 0.96 24.52
N LEU A 259 22.86 1.90 24.95
CA LEU A 259 24.28 1.94 24.66
C LEU A 259 25.05 1.35 25.85
N ILE A 260 25.66 0.17 25.63
CA ILE A 260 26.51 -0.51 26.61
C ILE A 260 27.93 -0.49 26.06
N ASN A 261 28.89 0.09 26.78
CA ASN A 261 30.30 0.18 26.33
C ASN A 261 30.45 0.71 24.89
N ASN A 262 29.71 1.77 24.53
CA ASN A 262 29.64 2.34 23.17
C ASN A 262 29.09 1.41 22.07
N THR A 263 28.50 0.27 22.43
CA THR A 263 27.84 -0.65 21.50
C THR A 263 26.32 -0.52 21.64
N PRO A 264 25.59 -0.13 20.59
CA PRO A 264 24.14 -0.02 20.64
C PRO A 264 23.49 -1.40 20.64
N VAL A 265 22.52 -1.59 21.52
CA VAL A 265 21.73 -2.81 21.68
C VAL A 265 20.25 -2.45 21.50
N ASP A 266 19.60 -3.15 20.57
CA ASP A 266 18.17 -2.99 20.31
C ASP A 266 17.33 -3.66 21.40
N LEU A 267 16.09 -3.16 21.58
CA LEU A 267 15.10 -3.77 22.46
C LEU A 267 14.90 -5.27 22.15
N GLY A 268 14.87 -5.60 20.86
CA GLY A 268 14.44 -6.90 20.36
C GLY A 268 12.93 -7.12 20.56
N ASP A 269 12.43 -8.19 19.97
CA ASP A 269 11.06 -8.67 20.07
C ASP A 269 11.03 -10.14 20.50
N ALA A 270 9.84 -10.75 20.54
CA ALA A 270 9.68 -12.14 20.92
C ALA A 270 10.36 -13.12 19.94
N GLU A 271 10.56 -12.72 18.69
CA GLU A 271 11.17 -13.53 17.63
C GLU A 271 12.69 -13.34 17.52
N THR A 272 13.24 -12.34 18.22
CA THR A 272 14.66 -12.02 18.18
C THR A 272 15.48 -13.23 18.66
N PRO A 273 16.39 -13.75 17.80
CA PRO A 273 17.19 -14.93 18.12
C PRO A 273 18.02 -14.74 19.40
N LEU A 274 18.15 -15.78 20.21
CA LEU A 274 18.99 -15.74 21.43
C LEU A 274 20.47 -15.44 21.15
N SER A 275 20.93 -15.66 19.92
CA SER A 275 22.28 -15.33 19.45
C SER A 275 22.49 -13.84 19.15
N GLN A 276 21.42 -13.04 19.08
CA GLN A 276 21.48 -11.61 18.84
C GLN A 276 21.39 -10.83 20.16
N PRO A 277 22.30 -9.88 20.44
CA PRO A 277 22.20 -9.01 21.61
C PRO A 277 20.89 -8.22 21.60
N SER A 278 20.11 -8.37 22.67
CA SER A 278 18.85 -7.69 22.94
C SER A 278 18.66 -7.44 24.44
N PHE A 279 17.62 -6.71 24.84
CA PHE A 279 17.34 -6.46 26.26
C PHE A 279 17.09 -7.75 27.05
N LYS A 280 16.61 -8.80 26.38
CA LYS A 280 16.29 -10.10 26.97
C LYS A 280 17.54 -10.84 27.46
N ASN A 281 18.65 -10.76 26.72
CA ASN A 281 19.87 -11.54 27.00
C ASN A 281 21.08 -10.69 27.42
N THR A 282 21.04 -9.37 27.25
CA THR A 282 22.22 -8.50 27.48
C THR A 282 22.18 -7.78 28.84
N LEU A 283 20.99 -7.59 29.42
CA LEU A 283 20.83 -6.94 30.73
C LEU A 283 20.66 -7.97 31.85
N SER A 284 21.33 -7.76 32.99
CA SER A 284 21.08 -8.53 34.21
C SER A 284 19.71 -8.21 34.82
N ALA A 285 19.26 -9.01 35.79
CA ALA A 285 18.02 -8.72 36.51
C ALA A 285 18.08 -7.35 37.23
N GLY A 286 19.21 -7.04 37.88
CA GLY A 286 19.42 -5.76 38.55
C GLY A 286 19.42 -4.58 37.58
N ASP A 287 19.98 -4.74 36.39
CA ASP A 287 19.98 -3.70 35.35
C ASP A 287 18.59 -3.41 34.82
N ARG A 288 17.78 -4.46 34.57
CA ARG A 288 16.37 -4.29 34.17
C ARG A 288 15.55 -3.57 35.23
N SER A 289 15.72 -3.93 36.51
CA SER A 289 15.05 -3.24 37.62
C SER A 289 15.50 -1.78 37.73
N THR A 290 16.80 -1.51 37.56
CA THR A 290 17.35 -0.14 37.59
C THR A 290 16.77 0.72 36.46
N LEU A 291 16.70 0.15 35.25
CA LEU A 291 16.10 0.81 34.10
C LEU A 291 14.62 1.13 34.34
N ALA A 292 13.84 0.15 34.81
CA ALA A 292 12.43 0.33 35.12
C ALA A 292 12.21 1.43 36.17
N LEU A 293 13.04 1.45 37.22
CA LEU A 293 13.00 2.48 38.25
C LEU A 293 13.35 3.86 37.67
N ALA A 294 14.34 3.97 36.79
CA ALA A 294 14.70 5.23 36.14
C ALA A 294 13.54 5.77 35.27
N PHE A 295 12.87 4.91 34.50
CA PHE A 295 11.67 5.30 33.73
C PHE A 295 10.54 5.78 34.64
N PHE A 296 10.27 5.06 35.72
CA PHE A 296 9.23 5.41 36.69
C PHE A 296 9.50 6.78 37.34
N LEU A 297 10.75 7.00 37.80
CA LEU A 297 11.16 8.26 38.41
C LEU A 297 11.13 9.43 37.41
N ALA A 298 11.59 9.22 36.17
CA ALA A 298 11.52 10.25 35.12
C ALA A 298 10.07 10.65 34.81
N HIS A 299 9.16 9.67 34.78
CA HIS A 299 7.73 9.93 34.63
C HIS A 299 7.16 10.77 35.78
N LEU A 300 7.48 10.40 37.02
CA LEU A 300 7.07 11.15 38.20
C LEU A 300 7.67 12.57 38.25
N GLU A 301 8.92 12.74 37.82
CA GLU A 301 9.59 14.04 37.83
C GLU A 301 8.98 15.04 36.85
N HIS A 302 8.46 14.56 35.72
CA HIS A 302 7.82 15.40 34.69
C HIS A 302 6.31 15.58 34.88
N ASP A 303 5.73 14.93 35.89
CA ASP A 303 4.32 15.07 36.21
C ASP A 303 4.04 16.39 36.96
N PRO A 304 3.21 17.29 36.40
CA PRO A 304 2.90 18.58 37.02
C PRO A 304 2.15 18.43 38.35
N ASP A 305 1.39 17.35 38.53
CA ASP A 305 0.53 17.10 39.68
C ASP A 305 1.20 16.18 40.72
N ARG A 306 2.51 15.92 40.60
CA ARG A 306 3.24 15.00 41.50
C ARG A 306 3.09 15.30 42.98
N ALA A 307 2.87 16.57 43.35
CA ALA A 307 2.66 17.00 44.73
C ALA A 307 1.36 16.44 45.34
N ALA A 308 0.36 16.12 44.52
CA ALA A 308 -0.90 15.52 44.95
C ALA A 308 -0.91 13.98 44.86
N LYS A 309 0.18 13.35 44.41
CA LYS A 309 0.23 11.91 44.16
C LYS A 309 0.68 11.10 45.37
N ILE A 310 0.09 9.91 45.48
CA ILE A 310 0.55 8.83 46.35
C ILE A 310 1.41 7.89 45.50
N VAL A 311 2.64 7.66 45.93
CA VAL A 311 3.61 6.83 45.21
C VAL A 311 3.84 5.56 46.01
N VAL A 312 3.68 4.41 45.36
CA VAL A 312 3.90 3.09 45.97
C VAL A 312 5.09 2.42 45.30
N PHE A 313 6.09 2.06 46.09
CA PHE A 313 7.24 1.25 45.67
C PHE A 313 7.08 -0.15 46.24
N ASP A 314 6.80 -1.13 45.38
CA ASP A 314 6.73 -2.54 45.76
C ASP A 314 8.03 -3.24 45.38
N ASP A 315 8.85 -3.60 46.37
CA ASP A 315 10.20 -4.12 46.23
C ASP A 315 11.02 -3.39 45.13
N PRO A 316 11.41 -2.12 45.38
CA PRO A 316 11.96 -1.20 44.37
C PRO A 316 13.30 -1.66 43.75
N PHE A 317 13.89 -2.75 44.25
CA PHE A 317 15.02 -3.40 43.62
C PHE A 317 14.95 -4.92 43.78
N ASN A 318 15.50 -5.62 42.80
CA ASN A 318 15.81 -7.05 42.90
C ASN A 318 17.30 -7.24 42.63
N SER A 319 18.01 -7.86 43.57
CA SER A 319 19.43 -8.24 43.43
C SER A 319 20.35 -7.07 42.99
N GLN A 320 20.35 -5.98 43.76
CA GLN A 320 21.22 -4.82 43.54
C GLN A 320 22.41 -4.79 44.52
N ASP A 321 23.53 -4.21 44.06
CA ASP A 321 24.69 -3.91 44.89
C ASP A 321 24.40 -2.81 45.94
N SER A 322 25.30 -2.66 46.92
CA SER A 322 25.12 -1.70 48.02
C SER A 322 25.04 -0.24 47.56
N PHE A 323 25.74 0.12 46.48
CA PHE A 323 25.76 1.48 45.94
C PHE A 323 24.40 1.83 45.31
N ARG A 324 23.86 0.95 44.47
CA ARG A 324 22.55 1.13 43.84
C ARG A 324 21.42 1.15 44.87
N LYS A 325 21.52 0.35 45.94
CA LYS A 325 20.60 0.42 47.08
C LYS A 325 20.63 1.81 47.72
N ASP A 326 21.80 2.36 47.99
CA ASP A 326 21.93 3.68 48.62
C ASP A 326 21.41 4.83 47.74
N CYS A 327 21.62 4.74 46.42
CA CYS A 327 21.06 5.69 45.45
C CYS A 327 19.52 5.59 45.41
N THR A 328 18.97 4.37 45.38
CA THR A 328 17.52 4.11 45.44
C THR A 328 16.90 4.72 46.69
N VAL A 329 17.52 4.54 47.87
CA VAL A 329 17.07 5.17 49.12
C VAL A 329 17.03 6.69 49.00
N GLN A 330 18.05 7.31 48.42
CA GLN A 330 18.07 8.78 48.23
C GLN A 330 16.96 9.26 47.29
N LYS A 331 16.69 8.54 46.21
CA LYS A 331 15.62 8.88 45.26
C LYS A 331 14.24 8.75 45.91
N ILE A 332 13.98 7.66 46.64
CA ILE A 332 12.73 7.47 47.39
C ILE A 332 12.52 8.59 48.43
N ARG A 333 13.59 8.97 49.16
CA ARG A 333 13.54 10.09 50.11
C ARG A 333 13.14 11.40 49.40
N ARG A 334 13.75 11.71 48.26
CA ARG A 334 13.40 12.91 47.47
C ARG A 334 11.95 12.85 46.98
N CYS A 335 11.46 11.68 46.56
CA CYS A 335 10.04 11.51 46.22
C CYS A 335 9.14 11.86 47.42
N GLY A 336 9.53 11.47 48.63
CA GLY A 336 8.80 11.82 49.86
C GLY A 336 8.78 13.32 50.16
N GLU A 337 9.77 14.09 49.70
CA GLU A 337 9.79 15.55 49.82
C GLU A 337 8.90 16.25 48.77
N THR A 338 8.65 15.59 47.63
CA THR A 338 7.95 16.18 46.48
C THR A 338 6.52 15.69 46.27
N CYS A 339 6.14 14.56 46.86
CA CYS A 339 4.85 13.91 46.68
C CYS A 339 4.03 13.94 47.97
N SER A 340 2.70 13.76 47.87
CA SER A 340 1.81 13.81 49.03
C SER A 340 2.06 12.66 50.01
N GLN A 341 2.35 11.46 49.49
CA GLN A 341 2.61 10.28 50.32
C GLN A 341 3.47 9.28 49.54
N VAL A 342 4.40 8.64 50.24
CA VAL A 342 5.20 7.54 49.69
C VAL A 342 5.03 6.30 50.56
N ILE A 343 4.70 5.18 49.94
CA ILE A 343 4.58 3.87 50.58
C ILE A 343 5.67 2.98 49.99
N VAL A 344 6.50 2.39 50.84
CA VAL A 344 7.56 1.47 50.42
C VAL A 344 7.29 0.12 51.05
N LEU A 345 7.13 -0.90 50.21
CA LEU A 345 6.98 -2.29 50.60
C LEU A 345 8.28 -3.01 50.27
N SER A 346 8.86 -3.70 51.25
CA SER A 346 9.99 -4.58 50.97
C SER A 346 10.13 -5.68 52.00
N HIS A 347 10.68 -6.81 51.56
CA HIS A 347 11.10 -7.89 52.45
C HIS A 347 12.52 -7.68 53.02
N ASP A 348 13.31 -6.73 52.49
CA ASP A 348 14.66 -6.44 52.98
C ASP A 348 14.61 -5.45 54.17
N GLN A 349 14.63 -5.98 55.39
CA GLN A 349 14.64 -5.19 56.62
C GLN A 349 15.80 -4.18 56.69
N SER A 350 16.97 -4.54 56.14
CA SER A 350 18.15 -3.66 56.19
C SER A 350 17.98 -2.44 55.29
N PHE A 351 17.32 -2.62 54.15
CA PHE A 351 16.96 -1.55 53.25
C PHE A 351 15.91 -0.62 53.86
N LEU A 352 14.84 -1.18 54.43
CA LEU A 352 13.81 -0.38 55.11
C LEU A 352 14.42 0.45 56.25
N LYS A 353 15.36 -0.13 57.01
CA LYS A 353 16.09 0.58 58.08
C LYS A 353 16.94 1.72 57.53
N ARG A 354 17.63 1.53 56.40
CA ARG A 354 18.37 2.60 55.73
C ARG A 354 17.47 3.76 55.29
N ILE A 355 16.24 3.47 54.83
CA ILE A 355 15.26 4.53 54.53
C ILE A 355 14.87 5.22 55.83
N TRP A 356 14.46 4.46 56.85
CA TRP A 356 14.02 4.96 58.14
C TRP A 356 15.04 5.90 58.80
N ASP A 357 16.31 5.53 58.77
CA ASP A 357 17.41 6.31 59.37
C ASP A 357 17.69 7.62 58.63
N ARG A 358 17.36 7.69 57.33
CA ARG A 358 17.56 8.89 56.50
C ARG A 358 16.33 9.81 56.46
N LEU A 359 15.21 9.37 57.03
CA LEU A 359 14.03 10.20 57.23
C LEU A 359 14.17 10.98 58.54
N ASP A 360 13.83 12.26 58.51
CA ASP A 360 13.98 13.16 59.66
C ASP A 360 13.05 12.73 60.81
N THR A 361 13.56 12.71 62.04
CA THR A 361 12.82 12.21 63.21
C THR A 361 11.80 13.21 63.77
N ARG A 362 11.82 14.44 63.24
CA ARG A 362 11.08 15.58 63.79
C ARG A 362 9.61 15.66 63.36
N SER A 363 9.21 14.88 62.36
CA SER A 363 7.83 14.85 61.88
C SER A 363 7.24 13.47 62.20
N GLY A 364 6.11 13.43 62.90
CA GLY A 364 5.32 12.21 63.16
C GLY A 364 4.71 11.57 61.90
N ASP A 365 5.31 11.83 60.74
CA ASP A 365 4.81 11.53 59.39
C ASP A 365 5.42 10.24 58.83
N ARG A 366 6.14 9.47 59.64
CA ARG A 366 6.66 8.14 59.28
C ARG A 366 5.94 7.05 60.07
N LYS A 367 5.50 6.00 59.38
CA LYS A 367 4.94 4.79 59.99
C LYS A 367 5.62 3.57 59.40
N CYS A 368 5.94 2.62 60.26
CA CYS A 368 6.50 1.33 59.87
C CYS A 368 5.53 0.23 60.30
N LEU A 369 5.20 -0.64 59.35
CA LEU A 369 4.20 -1.70 59.52
C LEU A 369 4.79 -3.00 59.02
N GLU A 370 4.40 -4.11 59.63
CA GLU A 370 4.73 -5.45 59.15
C GLU A 370 3.48 -6.28 58.90
N MET A 371 3.60 -7.23 57.97
CA MET A 371 2.62 -8.27 57.73
C MET A 371 3.03 -9.52 58.52
N ALA A 372 2.55 -9.64 59.74
CA ALA A 372 2.88 -10.75 60.64
C ALA A 372 1.93 -11.94 60.40
N ARG A 373 2.47 -13.15 60.29
CA ARG A 373 1.67 -14.37 60.28
C ARG A 373 1.27 -14.72 61.71
N ILE A 374 -0.01 -14.95 61.94
CA ILE A 374 -0.54 -15.45 63.21
C ILE A 374 -1.13 -16.82 62.96
N GLY A 375 -0.54 -17.86 63.55
CA GLY A 375 -0.93 -19.25 63.30
C GLY A 375 -0.58 -19.73 61.88
N GLN A 376 -1.35 -20.68 61.35
CA GLN A 376 -1.02 -21.39 60.10
C GLN A 376 -1.52 -20.71 58.81
N ARG A 377 -2.55 -19.83 58.88
CA ARG A 377 -3.22 -19.28 57.68
C ARG A 377 -3.55 -17.79 57.72
N ASP A 378 -3.46 -17.14 58.87
CA ASP A 378 -3.88 -15.74 59.01
C ASP A 378 -2.66 -14.80 58.98
N THR A 379 -2.81 -13.68 58.28
CA THR A 379 -1.81 -12.60 58.23
C THR A 379 -2.47 -11.31 58.72
N THR A 380 -1.86 -10.66 59.69
CA THR A 380 -2.31 -9.36 60.21
C THR A 380 -1.33 -8.25 59.85
N ILE A 381 -1.83 -7.02 59.77
CA ILE A 381 -0.99 -5.82 59.64
C ILE A 381 -0.85 -5.20 61.02
N CYS A 382 0.37 -5.12 61.52
CA CYS A 382 0.66 -4.54 62.84
C CYS A 382 1.82 -3.54 62.74
N ALA A 383 1.98 -2.74 63.80
CA ALA A 383 3.09 -1.80 63.88
C ALA A 383 4.41 -2.55 63.97
N TRP A 384 5.40 -2.14 63.19
CA TRP A 384 6.73 -2.76 63.22
C TRP A 384 7.74 -1.82 63.85
N ASP A 385 8.36 -2.24 64.95
CA ASP A 385 9.52 -1.55 65.50
C ASP A 385 10.77 -1.96 64.73
N ILE A 386 11.10 -1.13 63.74
CA ILE A 386 12.27 -1.31 62.89
C ILE A 386 13.59 -1.19 63.67
N GLU A 387 13.62 -0.45 64.77
CA GLU A 387 14.83 -0.30 65.59
C GLU A 387 15.09 -1.57 66.38
N ALA A 388 14.07 -2.11 67.05
CA ALA A 388 14.14 -3.39 67.76
C ALA A 388 14.44 -4.56 66.81
N ALA A 389 13.73 -4.65 65.68
CA ALA A 389 13.89 -5.76 64.73
C ALA A 389 15.24 -5.77 64.00
N THR A 390 15.93 -4.62 63.92
CA THR A 390 17.27 -4.53 63.33
C THR A 390 18.41 -4.58 64.34
N GLN A 391 18.13 -4.76 65.64
CA GLN A 391 19.17 -4.95 66.65
C GLN A 391 20.02 -6.19 66.34
N ALA A 392 21.33 -6.01 66.38
CA ALA A 392 22.30 -7.08 66.13
C ALA A 392 22.15 -8.25 67.12
N ALA A 393 21.76 -7.97 68.37
CA ALA A 393 21.53 -8.98 69.40
C ALA A 393 20.33 -9.88 69.08
N TYR A 394 19.16 -9.31 68.78
CA TYR A 394 17.97 -10.08 68.40
C TYR A 394 18.23 -10.94 67.15
N LYS A 395 18.91 -10.40 66.14
CA LYS A 395 19.28 -11.17 64.93
C LYS A 395 20.28 -12.28 65.21
N ALA A 396 21.26 -12.05 66.09
CA ALA A 396 22.23 -13.06 66.49
C ALA A 396 21.56 -14.19 67.30
N ASP A 397 20.65 -13.85 68.21
CA ASP A 397 19.94 -14.80 69.05
C ASP A 397 18.93 -15.62 68.25
N HIS A 398 18.14 -14.98 67.38
CA HIS A 398 17.21 -15.66 66.48
C HIS A 398 17.94 -16.59 65.50
N LYS A 399 19.08 -16.13 64.94
CA LYS A 399 19.95 -16.97 64.11
C LYS A 399 20.51 -18.17 64.89
N ALA A 400 20.95 -17.97 66.14
CA ALA A 400 21.47 -19.06 66.97
C ALA A 400 20.40 -20.13 67.24
N LEU A 401 19.14 -19.74 67.48
CA LEU A 401 18.02 -20.68 67.61
C LEU A 401 17.78 -21.47 66.30
N LYS A 402 17.81 -20.79 65.16
CA LYS A 402 17.63 -21.42 63.84
C LYS A 402 18.77 -22.37 63.47
N ASP A 403 20.02 -21.97 63.71
CA ASP A 403 21.21 -22.77 63.44
C ASP A 403 21.20 -24.04 64.33
N PHE A 404 20.81 -23.93 65.61
CA PHE A 404 20.65 -25.07 66.50
C PHE A 404 19.55 -26.03 66.03
N TYR A 405 18.40 -25.54 65.58
CA TYR A 405 17.31 -26.38 65.07
C TYR A 405 17.70 -27.16 63.81
N LEU A 406 18.39 -26.52 62.87
CA LEU A 406 18.74 -27.10 61.56
C LEU A 406 19.98 -28.00 61.60
N THR A 407 20.99 -27.64 62.39
CA THR A 407 22.30 -28.30 62.37
C THR A 407 22.66 -29.01 63.67
N GLY A 408 21.87 -28.81 64.74
CA GLY A 408 22.19 -29.31 66.08
C GLY A 408 23.42 -28.64 66.70
N ASN A 409 23.96 -27.59 66.06
CA ASN A 409 25.24 -27.01 66.42
C ASN A 409 25.03 -25.80 67.35
N GLY A 410 25.58 -25.87 68.56
CA GLY A 410 25.48 -24.81 69.58
C GLY A 410 25.51 -25.37 70.99
N ASN A 411 25.89 -24.54 71.97
CA ASN A 411 25.80 -24.93 73.37
C ASN A 411 24.32 -24.87 73.80
N ALA A 412 23.74 -26.01 74.17
CA ALA A 412 22.33 -26.13 74.57
C ALA A 412 21.92 -25.13 75.66
N ARG A 413 22.85 -24.80 76.58
CA ARG A 413 22.62 -23.81 77.65
C ARG A 413 22.43 -22.40 77.11
N ASP A 414 23.29 -22.00 76.18
CA ASP A 414 23.28 -20.69 75.54
C ASP A 414 22.02 -20.54 74.67
N VAL A 415 21.62 -21.60 73.97
CA VAL A 415 20.39 -21.64 73.16
C VAL A 415 19.13 -21.47 74.03
N VAL A 416 19.02 -22.20 75.15
CA VAL A 416 17.88 -22.05 76.08
C VAL A 416 17.77 -20.62 76.62
N GLN A 417 18.89 -20.00 76.96
CA GLN A 417 18.92 -18.64 77.51
C GLN A 417 18.46 -17.58 76.50
N LYS A 418 18.52 -17.88 75.20
CA LYS A 418 18.09 -17.00 74.11
C LYS A 418 16.61 -17.09 73.76
N ILE A 419 15.92 -18.16 74.16
CA ILE A 419 14.47 -18.34 73.88
C ILE A 419 13.64 -17.19 74.48
N ARG A 420 13.86 -16.89 75.77
CA ARG A 420 13.09 -15.86 76.48
C ARG A 420 13.32 -14.44 75.90
N PRO A 421 14.56 -13.96 75.70
CA PRO A 421 14.80 -12.67 75.05
C PRO A 421 14.18 -12.54 73.66
N VAL A 422 14.22 -13.60 72.84
CA VAL A 422 13.61 -13.59 71.50
C VAL A 422 12.09 -13.48 71.58
N LEU A 423 11.44 -14.28 72.44
CA LEU A 423 9.99 -14.22 72.64
C LEU A 423 9.53 -12.90 73.25
N GLU A 424 10.25 -12.38 74.26
CA GLU A 424 9.95 -11.09 74.87
C GLU A 424 10.04 -9.95 73.86
N THR A 425 11.09 -9.95 73.03
CA THR A 425 11.27 -8.94 71.98
C THR A 425 10.15 -9.03 70.93
N LEU A 426 9.81 -10.23 70.46
CA LEU A 426 8.70 -10.43 69.53
C LEU A 426 7.37 -9.97 70.14
N CYS A 427 7.05 -10.41 71.36
CA CYS A 427 5.79 -10.07 71.99
C CYS A 427 5.67 -8.56 72.21
N LYS A 428 6.74 -7.89 72.64
CA LYS A 428 6.77 -6.42 72.79
C LYS A 428 6.50 -5.71 71.46
N ASN A 429 7.09 -6.19 70.36
CA ASN A 429 6.84 -5.63 69.03
C ASN A 429 5.37 -5.80 68.60
N LEU A 430 4.76 -6.96 68.87
CA LEU A 430 3.39 -7.29 68.43
C LEU A 430 2.28 -6.83 69.40
N GLY A 431 2.60 -6.57 70.67
CA GLY A 431 1.62 -6.26 71.72
C GLY A 431 1.24 -4.79 71.85
N GLY A 432 1.78 -3.91 71.00
CA GLY A 432 1.48 -2.48 71.01
C GLY A 432 1.70 -1.81 72.36
N GLY A 433 0.94 -0.76 72.67
CA GLY A 433 1.10 0.02 73.92
C GLY A 433 0.69 -0.68 75.22
N LEU A 434 0.22 -1.94 75.16
CA LEU A 434 -0.15 -2.72 76.35
C LEU A 434 1.09 -3.32 77.05
N LEU A 435 2.11 -3.67 76.26
CA LEU A 435 3.36 -4.26 76.73
C LEU A 435 4.46 -3.19 76.79
N LEU A 436 5.22 -3.17 77.88
CA LEU A 436 6.26 -2.18 78.13
C LEU A 436 7.65 -2.82 78.06
N ASP A 437 8.68 -2.00 77.80
CA ASP A 437 10.07 -2.47 77.63
C ASP A 437 10.60 -3.26 78.84
N GLY A 438 10.15 -2.92 80.05
CA GLY A 438 10.51 -3.59 81.31
C GLY A 438 9.73 -4.88 81.62
N ASP A 439 8.76 -5.27 80.80
CA ASP A 439 7.97 -6.48 81.07
C ASP A 439 8.77 -7.75 80.74
N ALA A 440 8.89 -8.64 81.74
CA ALA A 440 9.37 -10.01 81.55
C ALA A 440 8.29 -10.90 80.92
N LEU A 441 8.67 -12.02 80.31
CA LEU A 441 7.77 -12.94 79.59
C LEU A 441 6.54 -13.35 80.40
N GLY A 442 6.72 -13.64 81.70
CA GLY A 442 5.59 -13.97 82.58
C GLY A 442 4.59 -12.82 82.80
N THR A 443 5.06 -11.56 82.80
CA THR A 443 4.18 -10.37 82.88
C THR A 443 3.45 -10.16 81.56
N ILE A 444 4.14 -10.38 80.43
CA ILE A 444 3.57 -10.31 79.09
C ILE A 444 2.41 -11.30 78.95
N ILE A 445 2.63 -12.57 79.30
CA ILE A 445 1.60 -13.63 79.23
C ILE A 445 0.37 -13.27 80.05
N ARG A 446 0.57 -12.76 81.27
CA ARG A 446 -0.55 -12.30 82.13
C ARG A 446 -1.33 -11.16 81.49
N LYS A 447 -0.65 -10.14 80.94
CA LYS A 447 -1.30 -9.01 80.25
C LYS A 447 -2.09 -9.45 79.02
N ILE A 448 -1.56 -10.40 78.24
CA ILE A 448 -2.26 -10.98 77.08
C ILE A 448 -3.51 -11.75 77.55
N ARG A 449 -3.38 -12.53 78.63
CA ARG A 449 -4.50 -13.28 79.23
C ARG A 449 -5.61 -12.35 79.72
N ASP A 450 -5.24 -11.25 80.39
CA ASP A 450 -6.18 -10.25 80.90
C ASP A 450 -6.88 -9.45 79.79
N ALA A 451 -6.20 -9.21 78.66
CA ALA A 451 -6.78 -8.58 77.47
C ALA A 451 -7.74 -9.49 76.68
N GLY A 452 -7.66 -10.81 76.92
CA GLY A 452 -8.58 -11.80 76.37
C GLY A 452 -8.46 -12.02 74.85
N PRO A 453 -9.46 -12.68 74.23
CA PRO A 453 -9.42 -13.08 72.80
C PRO A 453 -9.28 -11.96 71.79
N SER A 454 -9.41 -10.71 72.23
CA SER A 454 -9.24 -9.51 71.40
C SER A 454 -7.77 -9.15 71.13
N HIS A 455 -6.84 -9.72 71.90
CA HIS A 455 -5.41 -9.46 71.75
C HIS A 455 -4.79 -10.30 70.64
N GLN A 456 -3.92 -9.69 69.81
CA GLN A 456 -3.34 -10.32 68.62
C GLN A 456 -2.55 -11.62 68.94
N LEU A 457 -1.89 -11.67 70.10
CA LEU A 457 -1.11 -12.82 70.57
C LEU A 457 -1.92 -13.86 71.36
N TYR A 458 -3.23 -13.69 71.54
CA TYR A 458 -4.06 -14.65 72.27
C TYR A 458 -4.05 -16.07 71.67
N PRO A 459 -4.04 -16.28 70.33
CA PRO A 459 -4.02 -17.63 69.74
C PRO A 459 -2.79 -18.47 70.06
N VAL A 460 -1.67 -17.85 70.43
CA VAL A 460 -0.40 -18.52 70.77
C VAL A 460 -0.11 -18.47 72.27
N LEU A 461 -1.09 -18.07 73.10
CA LEU A 461 -0.91 -17.86 74.53
C LEU A 461 -0.47 -19.13 75.27
N ASP A 462 -1.06 -20.28 74.91
CA ASP A 462 -0.75 -21.57 75.53
C ASP A 462 0.69 -21.99 75.23
N ASP A 463 1.13 -21.84 73.97
CA ASP A 463 2.53 -22.12 73.58
C ASP A 463 3.53 -21.18 74.26
N LEU A 464 3.16 -19.90 74.46
CA LEU A 464 3.99 -18.94 75.21
C LEU A 464 4.09 -19.31 76.69
N ASP A 465 3.01 -19.80 77.31
CA ASP A 465 3.00 -20.24 78.71
C ASP A 465 3.86 -21.49 78.90
N ASP A 466 3.74 -22.48 78.01
CA ASP A 466 4.59 -23.68 77.96
C ASP A 466 6.08 -23.31 77.84
N LEU A 467 6.43 -22.40 76.94
CA LEU A 467 7.81 -21.94 76.73
C LEU A 467 8.34 -21.15 77.93
N ASN A 468 7.50 -20.35 78.57
CA ASN A 468 7.85 -19.63 79.78
C ASN A 468 8.09 -20.58 80.97
N GLU A 469 7.25 -21.61 81.14
CA GLU A 469 7.44 -22.64 82.17
C GLU A 469 8.74 -23.43 81.96
N TYR A 470 9.01 -23.84 80.71
CA TYR A 470 10.24 -24.55 80.37
C TYR A 470 11.48 -23.69 80.63
N THR A 471 11.50 -22.44 80.15
CA THR A 471 12.68 -21.56 80.29
C THR A 471 12.95 -21.10 81.73
N ARG A 472 11.93 -21.08 82.61
CA ARG A 472 12.09 -20.71 84.04
C ARG A 472 13.07 -21.60 84.78
N ARG A 473 13.11 -22.89 84.45
CA ARG A 473 14.06 -23.88 85.03
C ARG A 473 15.51 -23.43 84.86
N TYR A 474 15.78 -22.78 83.73
CA TYR A 474 17.13 -22.47 83.29
C TYR A 474 17.55 -21.01 83.50
N HIS A 475 16.71 -20.21 84.16
CA HIS A 475 16.93 -18.77 84.40
C HIS A 475 17.38 -18.50 85.85
N HIS A 476 18.53 -17.84 86.04
CA HIS A 476 19.16 -17.61 87.35
C HIS A 476 18.31 -16.77 88.32
N GLY A 477 17.36 -15.96 87.83
CA GLY A 477 16.43 -15.20 88.66
C GLY A 477 15.27 -16.04 89.24
N ASP A 478 14.95 -17.17 88.61
CA ASP A 478 13.77 -18.00 88.93
C ASP A 478 14.15 -19.35 89.58
N ASN A 479 15.35 -19.89 89.28
CA ASN A 479 15.87 -21.13 89.86
C ASN A 479 17.30 -20.97 90.42
N ARG A 480 17.48 -21.28 91.72
CA ARG A 480 18.78 -21.22 92.42
C ARG A 480 19.80 -22.25 91.90
N HIS A 481 19.33 -23.31 91.22
CA HIS A 481 20.14 -24.36 90.63
C HIS A 481 20.17 -24.30 89.09
N ALA A 482 19.74 -23.18 88.50
CA ALA A 482 19.66 -23.01 87.05
C ALA A 482 20.96 -23.47 86.35
N ALA A 483 22.14 -23.10 86.87
CA ALA A 483 23.45 -23.42 86.28
C ALA A 483 23.73 -24.92 86.09
N THR A 484 23.12 -25.78 86.90
CA THR A 484 23.44 -27.22 86.99
C THR A 484 22.33 -28.14 86.50
N GLU A 485 21.20 -27.58 86.05
CA GLU A 485 20.07 -28.37 85.59
C GLU A 485 20.37 -29.03 84.23
N PRO A 486 20.16 -30.37 84.09
CA PRO A 486 20.46 -31.09 82.86
C PRO A 486 19.50 -30.67 81.74
N ILE A 487 20.04 -30.46 80.53
CA ILE A 487 19.26 -30.13 79.34
C ILE A 487 19.33 -31.31 78.37
N SER A 488 18.17 -31.77 77.91
CA SER A 488 18.07 -32.77 76.84
C SER A 488 18.02 -32.07 75.49
N ASP A 489 18.95 -32.38 74.59
CA ASP A 489 19.04 -31.75 73.27
C ASP A 489 17.79 -31.99 72.42
N ASN A 490 17.18 -33.18 72.51
CA ASN A 490 15.92 -33.52 71.82
C ASN A 490 14.73 -32.70 72.35
N GLU A 491 14.67 -32.49 73.66
CA GLU A 491 13.63 -31.68 74.29
C GLU A 491 13.80 -30.21 73.90
N LEU A 492 15.04 -29.71 73.98
CA LEU A 492 15.39 -28.36 73.57
C LEU A 492 15.05 -28.10 72.10
N GLN A 493 15.38 -29.03 71.20
CA GLN A 493 15.05 -28.88 69.77
C GLN A 493 13.53 -28.74 69.54
N GLY A 494 12.70 -29.44 70.32
CA GLY A 494 11.25 -29.30 70.28
C GLY A 494 10.75 -27.92 70.71
N TYR A 495 11.29 -27.36 71.81
CA TYR A 495 10.94 -26.02 72.27
C TYR A 495 11.51 -24.90 71.39
N VAL A 496 12.70 -25.10 70.81
CA VAL A 496 13.27 -24.20 69.79
C VAL A 496 12.38 -24.18 68.55
N LYS A 497 11.90 -25.34 68.08
CA LYS A 497 10.96 -25.41 66.96
C LYS A 497 9.69 -24.60 67.24
N ARG A 498 9.06 -24.78 68.40
CA ARG A 498 7.87 -23.99 68.80
C ARG A 498 8.17 -22.49 68.87
N THR A 499 9.35 -22.11 69.37
CA THR A 499 9.81 -20.72 69.39
C THR A 499 9.98 -20.16 67.97
N LEU A 500 10.52 -20.95 67.03
CA LEU A 500 10.65 -20.57 65.63
C LEU A 500 9.30 -20.51 64.90
N ASP A 501 8.36 -21.41 65.22
CA ASP A 501 7.00 -21.39 64.68
C ASP A 501 6.25 -20.10 65.07
N ILE A 502 6.44 -19.62 66.31
CA ILE A 502 5.87 -18.35 66.80
C ILE A 502 6.56 -17.13 66.18
N THR A 503 7.89 -17.19 66.01
CA THR A 503 8.71 -16.05 65.53
C THR A 503 8.88 -16.00 64.00
N GLY A 504 8.22 -16.90 63.25
CA GLY A 504 8.25 -16.93 61.79
C GLY A 504 9.55 -17.48 61.17
N GLY A 505 10.26 -18.35 61.88
CA GLY A 505 11.59 -18.87 61.50
C GLY A 505 11.63 -20.22 60.78
N CYS A 506 10.52 -20.97 60.74
CA CYS A 506 10.40 -22.30 60.11
C CYS A 506 10.04 -22.23 58.61
#